data_AF-A0A6V7UI45-F1
#
_entry.id   AF-A0A6V7UI45-F1
#
_cell.length_a   1.000
_cell.length_b   1.000
_cell.length_c   1.000
_cell.angle_alpha   90.00
_cell.angle_beta   90.00
_cell.angle_gamma   90.00
#
_symmetry.space_group_name_H-M   'P 1'
#
loop_
_entity.id
_entity.type
_entity.pdbx_description
1 polymer ?
#
loop_
_entity_poly.entity_id
_entity_poly.type
_entity_poly.pdbx_seq_one_letter_code
_entity_poly.pdbx_strand_id
1 'polypeptide(L)'
;MATLLHGMSKLNIPFENKGLESAARVVLDIVRKGEESEPYTDELVQAIKALWADKNIKEKVLPRGQEFQLVENSKYFLDAIDRTSNPDYRPTEQDILLSRIKTTGIIEVAFKMKTVDFLVFDVGGQRSERKKWIHCFENVNSIIFITAISEFDQVLFEDEATNRMLESMRLFESICNSRWFINTSMIVFLNKTDLFIEKIKRKTIKVCFNDYKGSDSYEEQVKFIEEKFEALNANPDKTLYMHQTCATDTNQVQLILDSVIDLIIQTNLQGCGLY
;
A
#
# COMPACT_ATOMS: atom_id res chain seq x y z
N MET A 1 -5.04 -14.98 -8.64
CA MET A 1 -4.72 -15.87 -9.78
C MET A 1 -5.11 -15.24 -11.12
N ALA A 2 -6.36 -14.83 -11.34
CA ALA A 2 -6.79 -14.24 -12.62
C ALA A 2 -5.88 -13.11 -13.15
N THR A 3 -5.41 -12.21 -12.29
CA THR A 3 -4.45 -11.16 -12.66
C THR A 3 -3.12 -11.71 -13.19
N LEU A 4 -2.63 -12.84 -12.66
CA LEU A 4 -1.43 -13.51 -13.20
C LEU A 4 -1.69 -14.09 -14.58
N LEU A 5 -2.88 -14.67 -14.82
CA LEU A 5 -3.28 -15.18 -16.13
C LEU A 5 -3.38 -14.06 -17.17
N HIS A 6 -3.94 -12.91 -16.77
CA HIS A 6 -3.91 -11.71 -17.60
C HIS A 6 -2.47 -11.24 -17.88
N GLY A 7 -1.60 -11.25 -16.86
CA GLY A 7 -0.18 -10.97 -17.02
C GLY A 7 0.52 -11.90 -18.01
N MET A 8 0.22 -13.20 -18.00
CA MET A 8 0.74 -14.15 -18.99
C MET A 8 0.38 -13.76 -20.41
N SER A 9 -0.88 -13.41 -20.65
CA SER A 9 -1.36 -12.96 -21.97
C SER A 9 -0.69 -11.64 -22.39
N LYS A 10 -0.65 -10.65 -21.49
CA LYS A 10 -0.03 -9.33 -21.75
C LYS A 10 1.46 -9.43 -22.07
N LEU A 11 2.15 -10.35 -21.42
CA LEU A 11 3.60 -10.56 -21.58
C LEU A 11 3.94 -11.59 -22.66
N ASN A 12 2.94 -12.19 -23.30
CA ASN A 12 3.08 -13.28 -24.27
C ASN A 12 3.91 -14.46 -23.74
N ILE A 13 3.69 -14.83 -22.47
CA ILE A 13 4.37 -15.95 -21.80
C ILE A 13 3.41 -17.15 -21.79
N PRO A 14 3.71 -18.24 -22.50
CA PRO A 14 2.87 -19.44 -22.46
C PRO A 14 3.06 -20.21 -21.16
N PHE A 15 2.12 -21.09 -20.82
CA PHE A 15 2.32 -22.09 -19.77
C PHE A 15 3.50 -23.02 -20.10
N GLU A 16 4.22 -23.49 -19.08
CA GLU A 16 5.17 -24.58 -19.26
C GLU A 16 4.41 -25.86 -19.61
N ASN A 17 3.27 -26.09 -18.93
CA ASN A 17 2.35 -27.19 -19.21
C ASN A 17 1.12 -26.70 -20.00
N LYS A 18 1.03 -27.08 -21.29
CA LYS A 18 -0.10 -26.75 -22.17
C LYS A 18 -1.46 -27.30 -21.69
N GLY A 19 -1.47 -28.29 -20.79
CA GLY A 19 -2.69 -28.82 -20.18
C GLY A 19 -3.37 -27.86 -19.20
N LEU A 20 -2.71 -26.77 -18.79
CA LEU A 20 -3.24 -25.81 -17.82
C LEU A 20 -4.29 -24.84 -18.39
N GLU A 21 -4.52 -24.84 -19.70
CA GLU A 21 -5.53 -24.01 -20.35
C GLU A 21 -6.95 -24.26 -19.81
N SER A 22 -7.27 -25.51 -19.46
CA SER A 22 -8.56 -25.83 -18.83
C SER A 22 -8.66 -25.25 -17.41
N ALA A 23 -7.61 -25.39 -16.60
CA ALA A 23 -7.55 -24.82 -15.25
C ALA A 23 -7.62 -23.28 -15.28
N ALA A 24 -6.98 -22.64 -16.27
CA ALA A 24 -7.07 -21.20 -16.46
C ALA A 24 -8.51 -20.74 -16.74
N ARG A 25 -9.26 -21.49 -17.56
CA ARG A 25 -10.68 -21.19 -17.83
C ARG A 25 -11.54 -21.27 -16.57
N VAL A 26 -11.36 -22.29 -15.73
CA VAL A 26 -12.08 -22.41 -14.45
C VAL A 26 -11.92 -21.14 -13.62
N VAL A 27 -10.69 -20.64 -13.45
CA VAL A 27 -10.42 -19.42 -12.67
C VAL A 27 -11.04 -18.18 -13.32
N LEU A 28 -10.92 -18.04 -14.64
CA LEU A 28 -11.45 -16.88 -15.36
C LEU A 28 -12.98 -16.86 -15.40
N ASP A 29 -13.62 -18.03 -15.42
CA ASP A 29 -15.08 -18.14 -15.41
C ASP A 29 -15.68 -17.68 -14.08
N ILE A 30 -15.02 -17.95 -12.94
CA ILE A 30 -15.44 -17.44 -11.62
C ILE A 30 -15.47 -15.91 -11.62
N VAL A 31 -14.39 -15.27 -12.11
CA VAL A 31 -14.30 -13.81 -12.21
C VAL A 31 -15.34 -13.26 -13.19
N ARG A 32 -15.55 -13.93 -14.32
CA ARG A 32 -16.55 -13.52 -15.32
C ARG A 32 -17.98 -13.56 -14.76
N LYS A 33 -18.27 -14.52 -13.89
CA LYS A 33 -19.59 -14.67 -13.26
C LYS A 33 -19.79 -13.75 -12.05
N GLY A 34 -18.72 -13.15 -11.53
CA GLY A 34 -18.80 -12.34 -10.31
C GLY A 34 -18.93 -13.18 -9.03
N GLU A 35 -18.43 -14.41 -9.05
CA GLU A 35 -18.55 -15.39 -7.96
C GLU A 35 -17.30 -15.39 -7.05
N GLU A 36 -16.49 -14.32 -7.05
CA GLU A 36 -15.23 -14.29 -6.28
C GLU A 36 -15.43 -14.25 -4.76
N SER A 37 -16.63 -13.92 -4.29
CA SER A 37 -17.01 -13.93 -2.87
C SER A 37 -17.57 -15.27 -2.39
N GLU A 38 -17.82 -16.21 -3.31
CA GLU A 38 -18.37 -17.52 -2.94
C GLU A 38 -17.29 -18.44 -2.35
N PRO A 39 -17.68 -19.42 -1.51
CA PRO A 39 -16.74 -20.41 -0.99
C PRO A 39 -15.99 -21.14 -2.11
N TYR A 40 -14.73 -21.47 -1.86
CA TYR A 40 -13.92 -22.25 -2.80
C TYR A 40 -14.57 -23.61 -3.10
N THR A 41 -14.73 -23.93 -4.38
CA THR A 41 -15.04 -25.29 -4.83
C THR A 41 -13.76 -26.11 -4.95
N ASP A 42 -13.84 -27.43 -4.79
CA ASP A 42 -12.68 -28.32 -4.95
C ASP A 42 -12.04 -28.16 -6.34
N GLU A 43 -12.86 -28.02 -7.39
CA GLU A 43 -12.40 -27.79 -8.76
C GLU A 43 -11.57 -26.50 -8.88
N LEU A 44 -12.04 -25.40 -8.28
CA LEU A 44 -11.33 -24.12 -8.27
C LEU A 44 -10.01 -24.22 -7.51
N VAL A 45 -10.00 -24.90 -6.36
CA VAL A 45 -8.78 -25.10 -5.56
C VAL A 45 -7.74 -25.90 -6.34
N GLN A 46 -8.14 -27.00 -6.97
CA GLN A 46 -7.22 -27.80 -7.79
C GLN A 46 -6.71 -27.01 -8.99
N ALA A 47 -7.56 -26.22 -9.65
CA ALA A 47 -7.15 -25.35 -10.73
C ALA A 47 -6.12 -24.30 -10.28
N ILE A 48 -6.36 -23.61 -9.15
CA ILE A 48 -5.42 -22.63 -8.60
C ILE A 48 -4.09 -23.28 -8.24
N LYS A 49 -4.10 -24.47 -7.62
CA LYS A 49 -2.88 -25.23 -7.28
C LYS A 49 -2.08 -25.61 -8.51
N ALA A 50 -2.74 -26.18 -9.52
CA ALA A 50 -2.09 -26.61 -10.75
C ALA A 50 -1.47 -25.42 -11.50
N LEU A 51 -2.19 -24.31 -11.58
CA LEU A 51 -1.68 -23.07 -12.16
C LEU A 51 -0.52 -22.49 -11.34
N TRP A 52 -0.64 -22.45 -10.01
CA TRP A 52 0.40 -21.91 -9.17
C TRP A 52 1.68 -22.75 -9.26
N ALA A 53 1.59 -24.06 -9.47
CA ALA A 53 2.75 -24.94 -9.64
C ALA A 53 3.53 -24.71 -10.96
N ASP A 54 2.97 -23.98 -11.94
CA ASP A 54 3.65 -23.69 -13.21
C ASP A 54 4.85 -22.75 -13.01
N LYS A 55 6.02 -23.13 -13.55
CA LYS A 55 7.24 -22.33 -13.37
C LYS A 55 7.18 -21.01 -14.10
N ASN A 56 6.53 -20.93 -15.27
CA ASN A 56 6.45 -19.65 -15.99
C ASN A 56 5.61 -18.65 -15.20
N ILE A 57 4.55 -19.08 -14.50
CA ILE A 57 3.82 -18.22 -13.55
C ILE A 57 4.75 -17.72 -12.44
N LYS A 58 5.46 -18.60 -11.73
CA LYS A 58 6.28 -18.21 -10.57
C LYS A 58 7.54 -17.42 -10.93
N GLU A 59 8.24 -17.82 -11.98
CA GLU A 59 9.59 -17.33 -12.27
C GLU A 59 9.61 -16.21 -13.32
N LYS A 60 8.62 -16.15 -14.22
CA LYS A 60 8.60 -15.17 -15.32
C LYS A 60 7.51 -14.12 -15.18
N VAL A 61 6.33 -14.50 -14.70
CA VAL A 61 5.15 -13.61 -14.65
C VAL A 61 5.08 -12.88 -13.32
N LEU A 62 5.16 -13.60 -12.20
CA LEU A 62 5.10 -13.03 -10.85
C LEU A 62 6.11 -11.90 -10.62
N PRO A 63 7.41 -12.01 -11.01
CA PRO A 63 8.37 -10.92 -10.82
C PRO A 63 8.10 -9.67 -11.66
N ARG A 64 7.17 -9.76 -12.62
CA ARG A 64 6.72 -8.69 -13.50
C ARG A 64 5.34 -8.17 -13.11
N GLY A 65 4.83 -8.52 -11.93
CA GLY A 65 3.51 -8.16 -11.41
C GLY A 65 3.15 -6.67 -11.52
N GLN A 66 4.15 -5.79 -11.39
CA GLN A 66 4.00 -4.34 -11.55
C GLN A 66 3.49 -3.92 -12.93
N GLU A 67 3.77 -4.69 -13.99
CA GLU A 67 3.38 -4.37 -15.36
C GLU A 67 1.88 -4.59 -15.62
N PHE A 68 1.17 -5.24 -14.70
CA PHE A 68 -0.24 -5.62 -14.84
C PHE A 68 -1.01 -5.56 -13.51
N GLN A 69 -0.63 -4.66 -12.61
CA GLN A 69 -1.40 -4.32 -11.40
C GLN A 69 -1.60 -5.51 -10.43
N LEU A 70 -0.63 -6.42 -10.35
CA LEU A 70 -0.70 -7.55 -9.42
C LEU A 70 -0.68 -7.07 -7.97
N VAL A 71 -1.53 -7.67 -7.11
CA VAL A 71 -1.51 -7.42 -5.67
C VAL A 71 -0.24 -8.01 -5.06
N GLU A 72 0.50 -7.22 -4.29
CA GLU A 72 1.82 -7.60 -3.75
C GLU A 72 1.76 -8.87 -2.87
N ASN A 73 0.69 -9.01 -2.09
CA ASN A 73 0.48 -10.16 -1.20
C ASN A 73 -0.05 -11.42 -1.91
N SER A 74 -0.16 -11.40 -3.25
CA SER A 74 -0.68 -12.54 -4.02
C SER A 74 0.09 -13.83 -3.76
N LYS A 75 1.44 -13.74 -3.67
CA LYS A 75 2.29 -14.91 -3.43
C LYS A 75 1.94 -15.59 -2.10
N TYR A 76 1.75 -14.81 -1.03
CA TYR A 76 1.44 -15.31 0.30
C TYR A 76 0.15 -16.16 0.29
N PHE A 77 -0.93 -15.63 -0.28
CA PHE A 77 -2.22 -16.35 -0.33
C PHE A 77 -2.20 -17.54 -1.30
N LEU A 78 -1.45 -17.45 -2.40
CA LEU A 78 -1.31 -18.57 -3.34
C LEU A 78 -0.48 -19.72 -2.75
N ASP A 79 0.58 -19.41 -2.00
CA ASP A 79 1.35 -20.42 -1.26
C ASP A 79 0.51 -21.04 -0.12
N ALA A 80 -0.44 -20.30 0.44
CA ALA A 80 -1.32 -20.76 1.52
C ALA A 80 -2.65 -21.35 1.04
N ILE A 81 -2.83 -21.63 -0.26
CA ILE A 81 -4.14 -22.01 -0.83
C ILE A 81 -4.74 -23.26 -0.15
N ASP A 82 -3.93 -24.24 0.23
CA ASP A 82 -4.37 -25.41 0.99
C ASP A 82 -5.02 -25.06 2.33
N ARG A 83 -4.47 -24.06 3.01
CA ARG A 83 -4.94 -23.60 4.31
C ARG A 83 -6.16 -22.70 4.17
N THR A 84 -6.15 -21.77 3.22
CA THR A 84 -7.22 -20.77 3.03
C THR A 84 -8.47 -21.33 2.37
N SER A 85 -8.36 -22.47 1.67
CA SER A 85 -9.50 -23.18 1.09
C SER A 85 -10.13 -24.23 2.00
N ASN A 86 -9.57 -24.46 3.19
CA ASN A 86 -10.15 -25.40 4.14
C ASN A 86 -11.52 -24.90 4.64
N PRO A 87 -12.58 -25.74 4.68
CA PRO A 87 -13.89 -25.34 5.18
C PRO A 87 -13.89 -24.79 6.62
N ASP A 88 -12.97 -25.25 7.46
CA ASP A 88 -12.81 -24.81 8.85
C ASP A 88 -11.76 -23.69 9.00
N TYR A 89 -11.35 -23.07 7.88
CA TYR A 89 -10.35 -22.02 7.87
C TYR A 89 -10.73 -20.86 8.80
N ARG A 90 -9.79 -20.50 9.67
CA ARG A 90 -9.82 -19.26 10.44
C ARG A 90 -8.62 -18.41 10.07
N PRO A 91 -8.82 -17.14 9.68
CA PRO A 91 -7.72 -16.27 9.32
C PRO A 91 -6.83 -16.00 10.54
N THR A 92 -5.53 -16.05 10.31
CA THR A 92 -4.52 -15.59 11.26
C THR A 92 -4.45 -14.06 11.25
N GLU A 93 -3.81 -13.46 12.26
CA GLU A 93 -3.54 -12.02 12.27
C GLU A 93 -2.79 -11.58 10.99
N GLN A 94 -1.85 -12.41 10.52
CA GLN A 94 -1.13 -12.16 9.28
C GLN A 94 -2.06 -12.16 8.05
N ASP A 95 -3.03 -13.07 7.97
CA ASP A 95 -4.01 -13.08 6.88
C ASP A 95 -4.87 -11.82 6.89
N ILE A 96 -5.25 -11.35 8.08
CA ILE A 96 -6.05 -10.13 8.25
C ILE A 96 -5.24 -8.91 7.80
N LEU A 97 -3.97 -8.81 8.22
CA LEU A 97 -3.08 -7.70 7.84
C LEU A 97 -2.74 -7.68 6.34
N LEU A 98 -2.59 -8.85 5.71
CA LEU A 98 -2.25 -8.96 4.29
C LEU A 98 -3.49 -8.93 3.37
N SER A 99 -4.68 -9.13 3.93
CA SER A 99 -5.95 -9.04 3.23
C SER A 99 -6.17 -7.63 2.69
N ARG A 100 -6.52 -7.53 1.40
CA ARG A 100 -6.76 -6.23 0.76
C ARG A 100 -8.24 -5.95 0.65
N ILE A 101 -8.74 -5.06 1.51
CA ILE A 101 -10.08 -4.49 1.39
C ILE A 101 -9.92 -3.02 1.00
N LYS A 102 -10.63 -2.60 -0.05
CA LYS A 102 -10.64 -1.19 -0.47
C LYS A 102 -11.51 -0.41 0.51
N THR A 103 -10.92 0.51 1.28
CA THR A 103 -11.70 1.46 2.09
C THR A 103 -12.53 2.34 1.16
N THR A 104 -13.83 2.43 1.44
CA THR A 104 -14.77 3.32 0.75
C THR A 104 -15.45 4.21 1.79
N GLY A 105 -15.59 5.49 1.47
CA GLY A 105 -16.10 6.49 2.40
C GLY A 105 -15.08 6.89 3.47
N ILE A 106 -15.62 7.25 4.64
CA ILE A 106 -14.89 7.69 5.82
C ILE A 106 -15.32 6.77 6.96
N ILE A 107 -14.35 6.18 7.64
CA ILE A 107 -14.56 5.31 8.80
C ILE A 107 -14.00 6.05 10.02
N GLU A 108 -14.86 6.25 11.01
CA GLU A 108 -14.50 6.86 12.28
C GLU A 108 -14.19 5.77 13.30
N VAL A 109 -13.02 5.86 13.94
CA VAL A 109 -12.56 4.93 14.96
C VAL A 109 -12.13 5.72 16.19
N ALA A 110 -12.84 5.50 17.30
CA ALA A 110 -12.49 6.06 18.59
C ALA A 110 -11.78 4.99 19.43
N PHE A 111 -10.62 5.30 19.97
CA PHE A 111 -9.92 4.44 20.91
C PHE A 111 -9.12 5.27 21.91
N LYS A 112 -8.83 4.67 23.07
CA LYS A 112 -8.00 5.30 24.10
C LYS A 112 -6.61 4.69 24.04
N MET A 113 -5.58 5.55 23.99
CA MET A 113 -4.19 5.12 24.07
C MET A 113 -3.48 5.88 25.19
N LYS A 114 -2.84 5.15 26.11
CA LYS A 114 -2.35 5.71 27.38
C LYS A 114 -3.48 6.46 28.11
N THR A 115 -3.35 7.77 28.30
CA THR A 115 -4.34 8.64 28.94
C THR A 115 -5.12 9.52 27.95
N VAL A 116 -4.84 9.41 26.65
CA VAL A 116 -5.40 10.28 25.60
C VAL A 116 -6.45 9.52 24.79
N ASP A 117 -7.57 10.18 24.54
CA ASP A 117 -8.62 9.68 23.67
C ASP A 117 -8.32 10.11 22.22
N PHE A 118 -8.24 9.14 21.32
CA PHE A 118 -8.00 9.33 19.90
C PHE A 118 -9.29 9.15 19.12
N LEU A 119 -9.50 10.06 18.18
CA LEU A 119 -10.51 9.94 17.14
C LEU A 119 -9.81 9.93 15.79
N VAL A 120 -9.81 8.78 15.13
CA VAL A 120 -9.14 8.58 13.84
C VAL A 120 -10.18 8.45 12.74
N PHE A 121 -9.99 9.21 11.68
CA PHE A 121 -10.77 9.12 10.45
C PHE A 121 -9.93 8.40 9.39
N ASP A 122 -10.27 7.14 9.09
CA ASP A 122 -9.71 6.41 7.95
C ASP A 122 -10.49 6.73 6.68
N VAL A 123 -9.79 7.10 5.61
CA VAL A 123 -10.40 7.61 4.38
C VAL A 123 -9.88 6.87 3.16
N GLY A 124 -10.76 6.61 2.20
CA GLY A 124 -10.36 5.99 0.93
C GLY A 124 -9.34 6.84 0.16
N GLY A 125 -8.21 6.25 -0.22
CA GLY A 125 -7.12 6.93 -0.95
C GLY A 125 -7.31 7.12 -2.46
N GLN A 126 -8.28 6.40 -3.05
CA GLN A 126 -8.55 6.42 -4.49
C GLN A 126 -9.12 7.78 -4.94
N ARG A 127 -8.84 8.18 -6.18
CA ARG A 127 -9.27 9.50 -6.71
C ARG A 127 -10.79 9.74 -6.56
N SER A 128 -11.62 8.71 -6.70
CA SER A 128 -13.09 8.80 -6.52
C SER A 128 -13.51 9.13 -5.09
N GLU A 129 -12.70 8.74 -4.10
CA GLU A 129 -13.00 8.88 -2.68
C GLU A 129 -12.54 10.23 -2.12
N ARG A 130 -11.52 10.84 -2.71
CA ARG A 130 -10.89 12.10 -2.21
C ARG A 130 -11.86 13.28 -2.11
N LYS A 131 -12.93 13.32 -2.94
CA LYS A 131 -13.97 14.36 -2.83
C LYS A 131 -14.71 14.31 -1.49
N LYS A 132 -14.76 13.15 -0.84
CA LYS A 132 -15.45 12.95 0.44
C LYS A 132 -14.63 13.47 1.62
N TRP A 133 -13.31 13.60 1.47
CA TRP A 133 -12.40 13.96 2.56
C TRP A 133 -12.73 15.30 3.23
N ILE A 134 -13.31 16.25 2.49
CA ILE A 134 -13.73 17.55 3.04
C ILE A 134 -14.65 17.41 4.27
N HIS A 135 -15.36 16.29 4.39
CA HIS A 135 -16.25 16.01 5.52
C HIS A 135 -15.52 15.71 6.84
N CYS A 136 -14.20 15.54 6.84
CA CYS A 136 -13.39 15.30 8.04
C CYS A 136 -12.23 16.29 8.20
N PHE A 137 -12.29 17.47 7.57
CA PHE A 137 -11.20 18.46 7.58
C PHE A 137 -11.27 19.46 8.74
N GLU A 138 -12.38 19.52 9.46
CA GLU A 138 -12.55 20.43 10.59
C GLU A 138 -11.93 19.87 11.87
N ASN A 139 -11.24 20.72 12.64
CA ASN A 139 -10.67 20.40 13.95
C ASN A 139 -9.67 19.22 13.95
N VAL A 140 -8.93 19.03 12.86
CA VAL A 140 -7.88 17.99 12.77
C VAL A 140 -6.60 18.46 13.46
N ASN A 141 -6.21 17.79 14.55
CA ASN A 141 -4.95 18.07 15.26
C ASN A 141 -3.72 17.66 14.44
N SER A 142 -3.78 16.54 13.74
CA SER A 142 -2.64 16.00 12.98
C SER A 142 -3.10 15.14 11.82
N ILE A 143 -2.31 15.11 10.75
CA ILE A 143 -2.55 14.25 9.58
C ILE A 143 -1.45 13.20 9.51
N ILE A 144 -1.87 11.93 9.41
CA ILE A 144 -0.99 10.82 9.07
C ILE A 144 -1.15 10.55 7.57
N PHE A 145 -0.17 10.97 6.79
CA PHE A 145 -0.10 10.73 5.35
C PHE A 145 0.73 9.48 5.08
N ILE A 146 0.16 8.49 4.41
CA ILE A 146 0.86 7.22 4.12
C ILE A 146 1.18 7.16 2.63
N THR A 147 2.44 6.94 2.30
CA THR A 147 2.91 6.72 0.92
C THR A 147 3.70 5.44 0.83
N ALA A 148 3.46 4.65 -0.21
CA ALA A 148 4.22 3.42 -0.45
C ALA A 148 5.46 3.73 -1.29
N ILE A 149 6.64 3.77 -0.67
CA ILE A 149 7.89 4.09 -1.39
C ILE A 149 8.28 3.01 -2.39
N SER A 150 7.79 1.78 -2.20
CA SER A 150 7.94 0.67 -3.16
C SER A 150 7.25 0.94 -4.50
N GLU A 151 6.35 1.91 -4.62
CA GLU A 151 5.53 2.14 -5.83
C GLU A 151 6.20 3.09 -6.85
N PHE A 152 7.49 3.42 -6.67
CA PHE A 152 8.25 4.29 -7.56
C PHE A 152 8.29 3.81 -9.04
N ASP A 153 8.15 2.52 -9.29
CA ASP A 153 8.15 1.94 -10.64
C ASP A 153 6.75 1.50 -11.13
N GLN A 154 5.69 1.96 -10.47
CA GLN A 154 4.31 1.58 -10.76
C GLN A 154 3.50 2.75 -11.31
N VAL A 155 2.46 2.42 -12.08
CA VAL A 155 1.43 3.36 -12.55
C VAL A 155 0.12 3.15 -11.80
N LEU A 156 -0.69 4.21 -11.70
CA LEU A 156 -2.00 4.17 -11.05
C LEU A 156 -2.90 3.11 -11.69
N PHE A 157 -3.76 2.52 -10.87
CA PHE A 157 -4.77 1.59 -11.36
C PHE A 157 -5.85 2.33 -12.17
N GLU A 158 -6.15 3.59 -11.81
CA GLU A 158 -7.25 4.36 -12.41
C GLU A 158 -6.99 4.83 -13.84
N ASP A 159 -5.73 5.02 -14.25
CA ASP A 159 -5.39 5.53 -15.59
C ASP A 159 -4.27 4.77 -16.32
N GLU A 160 -3.61 3.81 -15.65
CA GLU A 160 -2.50 3.01 -16.18
C GLU A 160 -1.33 3.82 -16.79
N ALA A 161 -1.22 5.10 -16.47
CA ALA A 161 -0.25 6.01 -17.09
C ALA A 161 0.51 6.86 -16.07
N THR A 162 -0.17 7.36 -15.05
CA THR A 162 0.43 8.24 -14.04
C THR A 162 1.29 7.42 -13.07
N ASN A 163 2.56 7.78 -12.89
CA ASN A 163 3.41 7.16 -11.87
C ASN A 163 2.84 7.36 -10.46
N ARG A 164 2.76 6.29 -9.67
CA ARG A 164 2.11 6.31 -8.36
C ARG A 164 2.83 7.16 -7.32
N MET A 165 4.16 7.12 -7.30
CA MET A 165 4.96 7.91 -6.37
C MET A 165 4.81 9.41 -6.66
N LEU A 166 4.84 9.79 -7.94
CA LEU A 166 4.61 11.19 -8.34
C LEU A 166 3.18 11.66 -8.02
N GLU A 167 2.16 10.81 -8.20
CA GLU A 167 0.80 11.12 -7.77
C GLU A 167 0.72 11.31 -6.25
N SER A 168 1.37 10.43 -5.48
CA SER A 168 1.41 10.52 -4.01
C SER A 168 2.04 11.84 -3.55
N MET A 169 3.13 12.25 -4.19
CA MET A 169 3.77 13.55 -3.94
C MET A 169 2.84 14.73 -4.26
N ARG A 170 2.17 14.73 -5.41
CA ARG A 170 1.20 15.79 -5.76
C ARG A 170 0.04 15.86 -4.77
N LEU A 171 -0.43 14.70 -4.33
CA LEU A 171 -1.48 14.60 -3.32
C LEU A 171 -0.99 15.17 -1.99
N PHE A 172 0.20 14.76 -1.53
CA PHE A 172 0.80 15.29 -0.32
C PHE A 172 0.96 16.81 -0.38
N GLU A 173 1.52 17.35 -1.47
CA GLU A 173 1.68 18.79 -1.67
C GLU A 173 0.33 19.53 -1.52
N SER A 174 -0.74 18.99 -2.11
CA SER A 174 -2.07 19.59 -2.03
C SER A 174 -2.67 19.58 -0.61
N ILE A 175 -2.36 18.56 0.20
CA ILE A 175 -2.82 18.44 1.58
C ILE A 175 -1.95 19.31 2.48
N CYS A 176 -0.63 19.16 2.38
CA CYS A 176 0.36 19.86 3.20
C CYS A 176 0.17 21.38 3.12
N ASN A 177 -0.12 21.89 1.92
CA ASN A 177 -0.28 23.33 1.68
C ASN A 177 -1.76 23.78 1.68
N SER A 178 -2.70 22.93 2.11
CA SER A 178 -4.11 23.28 2.20
C SER A 178 -4.35 24.31 3.31
N ARG A 179 -5.20 25.31 3.02
CA ARG A 179 -5.65 26.30 4.02
C ARG A 179 -6.33 25.69 5.24
N TRP A 180 -6.93 24.50 5.08
CA TRP A 180 -7.59 23.79 6.18
C TRP A 180 -6.59 23.27 7.21
N PHE A 181 -5.33 23.09 6.81
CA PHE A 181 -4.32 22.39 7.60
C PHE A 181 -3.12 23.26 7.95
N ILE A 182 -3.23 24.59 7.89
CA ILE A 182 -2.10 25.51 8.13
C ILE A 182 -1.41 25.20 9.48
N ASN A 183 -2.19 25.03 10.55
CA ASN A 183 -1.71 24.75 11.91
C ASN A 183 -1.75 23.26 12.28
N THR A 184 -1.97 22.37 11.30
CA THR A 184 -2.02 20.92 11.52
C THR A 184 -0.64 20.31 11.30
N SER A 185 -0.17 19.51 12.26
CA SER A 185 1.08 18.75 12.16
C SER A 185 0.95 17.67 11.08
N MET A 186 2.02 17.49 10.30
CA MET A 186 2.08 16.50 9.22
C MET A 186 3.00 15.35 9.63
N ILE A 187 2.49 14.13 9.56
CA ILE A 187 3.24 12.91 9.85
C ILE A 187 3.20 12.05 8.60
N VAL A 188 4.34 11.79 7.99
CA VAL A 188 4.45 11.03 6.74
C VAL A 188 5.05 9.67 7.03
N PHE A 189 4.28 8.63 6.71
CA PHE A 189 4.74 7.25 6.74
C PHE A 189 5.20 6.84 5.34
N LEU A 190 6.52 6.69 5.21
CA LEU A 190 7.17 6.06 4.06
C LEU A 190 7.04 4.54 4.23
N ASN A 191 5.93 4.00 3.75
CA ASN A 191 5.50 2.63 3.98
C ASN A 191 6.02 1.66 2.92
N LYS A 192 5.94 0.35 3.23
CA LYS A 192 6.40 -0.77 2.40
C LYS A 192 7.92 -0.75 2.17
N THR A 193 8.67 -0.42 3.21
CA THR A 193 10.13 -0.40 3.19
C THR A 193 10.72 -1.77 2.88
N ASP A 194 10.09 -2.84 3.38
CA ASP A 194 10.39 -4.23 3.09
C ASP A 194 10.36 -4.52 1.57
N LEU A 195 9.30 -4.11 0.89
CA LEU A 195 9.16 -4.29 -0.56
C LEU A 195 10.09 -3.37 -1.34
N PHE A 196 10.36 -2.17 -0.82
CA PHE A 196 11.31 -1.24 -1.43
C PHE A 196 12.73 -1.83 -1.42
N ILE A 197 13.19 -2.36 -0.28
CA ILE A 197 14.51 -3.01 -0.13
C ILE A 197 14.72 -4.12 -1.17
N GLU A 198 13.71 -4.97 -1.39
CA GLU A 198 13.82 -6.03 -2.40
C GLU A 198 13.82 -5.49 -3.82
N LYS A 199 13.06 -4.44 -4.09
CA LYS A 199 12.91 -3.87 -5.44
C LYS A 199 14.15 -3.09 -5.89
N ILE A 200 14.79 -2.34 -4.98
CA ILE A 200 15.97 -1.53 -5.32
C ILE A 200 17.20 -2.37 -5.69
N LYS A 201 17.22 -3.66 -5.34
CA LYS A 201 18.25 -4.62 -5.81
C LYS A 201 18.23 -4.81 -7.34
N ARG A 202 17.14 -4.44 -8.00
CA ARG A 202 16.91 -4.69 -9.45
C ARG A 202 16.63 -3.41 -10.23
N LYS A 203 16.06 -2.39 -9.60
CA LYS A 203 15.71 -1.10 -10.22
C LYS A 203 16.04 0.06 -9.31
N THR A 204 16.74 1.04 -9.84
CA THR A 204 17.01 2.31 -9.15
C THR A 204 15.80 3.26 -9.22
N ILE A 205 15.64 4.14 -8.23
CA ILE A 205 14.56 5.15 -8.23
C ILE A 205 14.66 6.17 -9.37
N LYS A 206 15.76 6.18 -10.15
CA LYS A 206 15.92 7.05 -11.34
C LYS A 206 14.80 6.89 -12.36
N VAL A 207 14.12 5.75 -12.40
CA VAL A 207 12.95 5.53 -13.27
C VAL A 207 11.77 6.45 -12.93
N CYS A 208 11.70 6.92 -11.69
CA CYS A 208 10.73 7.89 -11.19
C CYS A 208 11.33 9.30 -11.12
N PHE A 209 12.58 9.39 -10.66
CA PHE A 209 13.29 10.63 -10.37
C PHE A 209 14.53 10.77 -11.25
N ASN A 210 14.36 11.32 -12.44
CA ASN A 210 15.46 11.48 -13.41
C ASN A 210 16.61 12.36 -12.88
N ASP A 211 16.35 13.18 -11.87
CA ASP A 211 17.32 14.05 -11.21
C ASP A 211 18.06 13.40 -10.03
N TYR A 212 17.74 12.14 -9.69
CA TYR A 212 18.45 11.40 -8.66
C TYR A 212 19.90 11.09 -9.09
N LYS A 213 20.86 11.60 -8.31
CA LYS A 213 22.31 11.45 -8.55
C LYS A 213 23.04 10.66 -7.47
N GLY A 214 22.34 10.21 -6.43
CA GLY A 214 22.90 9.43 -5.35
C GLY A 214 23.28 8.00 -5.75
N SER A 215 23.80 7.24 -4.77
CA SER A 215 24.15 5.83 -4.96
C SER A 215 22.90 4.93 -5.01
N ASP A 216 23.04 3.68 -5.45
CA ASP A 216 21.90 2.74 -5.42
C ASP A 216 21.72 2.07 -4.03
N SER A 217 22.29 2.65 -2.96
CA SER A 217 22.06 2.16 -1.59
C SER A 217 20.63 2.46 -1.13
N TYR A 218 20.15 1.71 -0.13
CA TYR A 218 18.84 1.94 0.48
C TYR A 218 18.78 3.33 1.11
N GLU A 219 19.80 3.68 1.89
CA GLU A 219 19.88 4.89 2.69
C GLU A 219 19.84 6.15 1.80
N GLU A 220 20.64 6.18 0.74
CA GLU A 220 20.69 7.33 -0.18
C GLU A 220 19.37 7.51 -0.95
N GLN A 221 18.74 6.41 -1.37
CA GLN A 221 17.49 6.46 -2.12
C GLN A 221 16.31 6.88 -1.23
N VAL A 222 16.21 6.37 0.00
CA VAL A 222 15.16 6.77 0.94
C VAL A 222 15.36 8.21 1.38
N LYS A 223 16.59 8.61 1.69
CA LYS A 223 16.91 10.00 2.04
C LYS A 223 16.51 10.98 0.94
N PHE A 224 16.78 10.64 -0.32
CA PHE A 224 16.33 11.47 -1.43
C PHE A 224 14.81 11.57 -1.52
N ILE A 225 14.09 10.47 -1.27
CA ILE A 225 12.63 10.48 -1.20
C ILE A 225 12.14 11.38 -0.04
N GLU A 226 12.75 11.28 1.14
CA GLU A 226 12.46 12.15 2.29
C GLU A 226 12.66 13.63 1.92
N GLU A 227 13.81 13.99 1.35
CA GLU A 227 14.10 15.36 0.88
C GLU A 227 13.08 15.84 -0.16
N LYS A 228 12.62 14.95 -1.05
CA LYS A 228 11.58 15.26 -2.04
C LYS A 228 10.22 15.55 -1.41
N PHE A 229 9.83 14.84 -0.35
CA PHE A 229 8.59 15.12 0.37
C PHE A 229 8.71 16.39 1.23
N GLU A 230 9.84 16.57 1.89
CA GLU A 230 10.12 17.76 2.71
C GLU A 230 10.06 19.05 1.88
N ALA A 231 10.63 19.04 0.68
CA ALA A 231 10.61 20.17 -0.24
C ALA A 231 9.20 20.58 -0.73
N LEU A 232 8.18 19.74 -0.55
CA LEU A 232 6.78 20.06 -0.91
C LEU A 232 6.07 20.87 0.17
N ASN A 233 6.63 21.00 1.37
CA ASN A 233 6.09 21.86 2.41
C ASN A 233 6.45 23.33 2.12
N ALA A 234 5.46 24.15 1.81
CA ALA A 234 5.66 25.59 1.55
C ALA A 234 5.72 26.43 2.84
N ASN A 235 5.39 25.86 4.00
CA ASN A 235 5.40 26.56 5.29
C ASN A 235 6.56 26.07 6.17
N PRO A 236 7.63 26.87 6.38
CA PRO A 236 8.77 26.47 7.19
C PRO A 236 8.42 26.28 8.68
N ASP A 237 7.36 26.91 9.17
CA ASP A 237 6.91 26.78 10.55
C ASP A 237 6.04 25.53 10.77
N LYS A 238 5.58 24.89 9.68
CA LYS A 238 4.79 23.66 9.75
C LYS A 238 5.70 22.50 10.14
N THR A 239 5.32 21.82 11.20
CA THR A 239 6.05 20.64 11.65
C THR A 239 5.73 19.44 10.77
N LEU A 240 6.78 18.89 10.17
CA LEU A 240 6.75 17.71 9.32
C LEU A 240 7.62 16.62 9.93
N TYR A 241 7.02 15.47 10.17
CA TYR A 241 7.69 14.29 10.71
C TYR A 241 7.62 13.17 9.70
N MET A 242 8.73 12.48 9.47
CA MET A 242 8.80 11.38 8.51
C MET A 242 9.30 10.12 9.19
N HIS A 243 8.59 9.01 8.98
CA HIS A 243 8.95 7.70 9.50
C HIS A 243 8.91 6.66 8.40
N GLN A 244 9.96 5.85 8.35
CA GLN A 244 10.02 4.65 7.53
C GLN A 244 9.24 3.54 8.22
N THR A 245 8.28 2.93 7.52
CA THR A 245 7.34 1.97 8.09
C THR A 245 7.23 0.70 7.24
N CYS A 246 7.08 -0.43 7.92
CA CYS A 246 6.49 -1.63 7.38
C CYS A 246 5.20 -1.87 8.16
N ALA A 247 4.04 -1.54 7.57
CA ALA A 247 2.75 -1.67 8.26
C ALA A 247 2.39 -3.10 8.69
N THR A 248 3.09 -4.12 8.15
CA THR A 248 2.91 -5.52 8.56
C THR A 248 3.81 -5.93 9.73
N ASP A 249 4.76 -5.09 10.13
CA ASP A 249 5.56 -5.26 11.35
C ASP A 249 4.89 -4.49 12.50
N THR A 250 4.09 -5.21 13.29
CA THR A 250 3.33 -4.66 14.40
C THR A 250 4.21 -4.03 15.49
N ASN A 251 5.43 -4.54 15.69
CA ASN A 251 6.36 -4.00 16.68
C ASN A 251 6.89 -2.64 16.24
N GLN A 252 7.29 -2.53 14.97
CA GLN A 252 7.79 -1.27 14.41
C GLN A 252 6.69 -0.20 14.41
N VAL A 253 5.47 -0.57 13.97
CA VAL A 253 4.33 0.35 13.96
C VAL A 253 4.01 0.84 15.37
N GLN A 254 4.05 -0.03 16.38
CA GLN A 254 3.80 0.38 17.76
C GLN A 254 4.83 1.43 18.24
N LEU A 255 6.12 1.21 18.00
CA LEU A 255 7.18 2.17 18.39
C LEU A 255 7.03 3.53 17.68
N ILE A 256 6.66 3.50 16.40
CA ILE A 256 6.45 4.71 15.61
C ILE A 256 5.20 5.44 16.10
N LEU A 257 4.11 4.73 16.37
CA LEU A 257 2.90 5.31 16.94
C LEU A 257 3.16 5.93 18.31
N ASP A 258 3.86 5.25 19.22
CA ASP A 258 4.21 5.83 20.51
C ASP A 258 4.99 7.14 20.37
N SER A 259 5.95 7.19 19.44
CA SER A 259 6.73 8.40 19.14
C SER A 259 5.86 9.51 18.56
N VAL A 260 4.94 9.17 17.66
CA VAL A 260 3.96 10.08 17.06
C VAL A 260 3.00 10.63 18.12
N ILE A 261 2.50 9.78 19.02
CA ILE A 261 1.60 10.20 20.09
C ILE A 261 2.30 11.17 21.04
N ASP A 262 3.51 10.85 21.49
CA ASP A 262 4.24 11.71 22.44
C ASP A 262 4.49 13.10 21.85
N LEU A 263 4.75 13.15 20.55
CA LEU A 263 4.92 14.37 19.77
C LEU A 263 3.62 15.16 19.58
N ILE A 264 2.51 14.50 19.24
CA ILE A 264 1.19 15.15 19.14
C ILE A 264 0.80 15.75 20.50
N ILE A 265 1.06 15.02 21.59
CA ILE A 265 0.81 15.50 22.96
C ILE A 265 1.68 16.73 23.27
N GLN A 266 2.98 16.70 22.95
CA GLN A 266 3.88 17.83 23.18
C GLN A 266 3.43 19.08 22.41
N THR A 267 3.09 18.96 21.12
CA THR A 267 2.61 20.11 20.32
C THR A 267 1.31 20.68 20.88
N ASN A 268 0.35 19.82 21.27
CA ASN A 268 -0.91 20.26 21.85
C ASN A 268 -0.71 20.95 23.23
N LEU A 269 0.20 20.44 24.07
CA LEU A 269 0.52 21.04 25.37
C LEU A 269 1.21 22.40 25.24
N GLN A 270 2.11 22.57 24.26
CA GLN A 270 2.72 23.87 23.94
C GLN A 270 1.66 24.88 23.47
N GLY A 271 0.71 24.45 22.63
CA GLY A 271 -0.42 25.29 22.19
C GLY A 271 -1.34 25.75 23.33
N CYS A 272 -1.33 25.04 24.46
CA CYS A 272 -2.07 25.41 25.68
C CYS A 272 -1.27 26.28 26.66
N GLY A 273 -0.02 26.63 26.36
CA GLY A 273 0.84 27.47 27.20
C GLY A 273 1.37 26.79 28.47
N LEU A 274 1.46 25.46 28.48
CA LEU A 274 1.91 24.68 29.64
C LEU A 274 3.42 24.38 29.66
N TYR A 275 4.22 25.03 28.80
CA TYR A 275 5.69 25.06 28.84
C TYR A 275 6.22 26.38 28.28
#